data_AF-S2QZ97-F1
#
_entry.id   AF-S2QZ97-F1
#
_cell.length_a   1.000
_cell.length_b   1.000
_cell.length_c   1.000
_cell.angle_alpha   90.00
_cell.angle_beta   90.00
_cell.angle_gamma   90.00
#
_symmetry.space_group_name_H-M   'P 1'
#
loop_
_entity.id
_entity.type
_entity.pdbx_description
1 polymer ?
#
loop_
_entity_poly.entity_id
_entity_poly.type
_entity_poly.pdbx_seq_one_letter_code
_entity_poly.pdbx_strand_id
1 'polypeptide(L)' 'MILDDLVAVTKIRLARHQRQQSLADLKQTVAKMPRHHKPDFLTRLKQPGLHVIAEVKKASPSKGTIVTDFPYLAI' A
#
# COMPACT_ATOMS: atom_id res chain seq x y z
N MET A 1 5.43 -13.92 -17.36
CA MET A 1 6.51 -13.23 -16.61
C MET A 1 6.07 -13.06 -15.17
N ILE A 2 6.98 -12.90 -14.20
CA ILE A 2 6.59 -12.72 -12.78
C ILE A 2 5.57 -11.59 -12.58
N LEU A 3 5.64 -10.54 -13.40
CA LEU A 3 4.66 -9.45 -13.38
C LEU A 3 3.25 -9.90 -13.81
N ASP A 4 3.15 -10.75 -14.84
CA ASP A 4 1.86 -11.28 -15.31
C ASP A 4 1.19 -12.12 -14.23
N ASP A 5 1.97 -12.95 -13.52
CA ASP A 5 1.48 -13.78 -12.42
C ASP A 5 0.98 -12.90 -11.26
N LEU A 6 1.74 -11.86 -10.90
CA LEU A 6 1.32 -10.88 -9.88
C LEU A 6 0.02 -10.18 -10.28
N VAL A 7 -0.11 -9.77 -11.54
CA VAL A 7 -1.33 -9.13 -12.07
C VAL A 7 -2.52 -10.09 -12.03
N ALA A 8 -2.34 -11.33 -12.50
CA ALA A 8 -3.39 -12.35 -12.52
C ALA A 8 -3.92 -12.63 -11.11
N VAL A 9 -3.03 -12.88 -10.14
CA VAL A 9 -3.42 -13.13 -8.74
C VAL A 9 -4.02 -11.86 -8.09
N THR A 10 -3.60 -10.67 -8.50
CA THR A 10 -4.19 -9.41 -8.00
C THR A 10 -5.62 -9.21 -8.50
N LYS A 11 -5.92 -9.54 -9.76
CA LYS A 11 -7.29 -9.48 -10.31
C LYS A 11 -8.26 -10.39 -9.54
N ILE A 12 -7.84 -11.61 -9.20
CA ILE A 12 -8.63 -12.55 -8.40
C ILE A 12 -8.89 -11.98 -6.99
N ARG A 13 -7.86 -11.42 -6.36
CA ARG A 13 -7.98 -10.78 -5.03
C ARG A 13 -8.93 -9.57 -5.06
N LEU A 14 -8.85 -8.73 -6.10
CA LEU A 14 -9.73 -7.59 -6.28
C LEU A 14 -11.19 -8.01 -6.38
N ALA A 15 -11.50 -9.00 -7.23
CA ALA A 15 -12.86 -9.52 -7.37
C ALA A 15 -13.40 -10.10 -6.05
N ARG A 16 -12.54 -10.76 -5.25
CA ARG A 16 -12.91 -11.21 -3.91
C ARG A 16 -13.23 -10.05 -2.96
N HIS A 17 -12.41 -9.00 -2.93
CA HIS A 17 -12.66 -7.83 -2.07
C HIS A 17 -13.94 -7.09 -2.48
N GLN A 18 -14.19 -6.94 -3.78
CA GLN A 18 -15.41 -6.28 -4.29
C GLN A 18 -16.69 -7.05 -3.94
N ARG A 19 -16.62 -8.37 -3.78
CA ARG A 19 -17.73 -9.19 -3.28
C ARG A 19 -17.96 -9.02 -1.78
N GLN A 20 -16.93 -8.67 -1.01
CA GLN A 20 -17.01 -8.46 0.43
C GLN A 20 -17.47 -7.04 0.78
N GLN A 21 -17.05 -6.05 0.00
CA GLN A 21 -17.42 -4.65 0.19
C GLN A 21 -17.55 -3.98 -1.18
N SER A 22 -18.73 -3.40 -1.44
CA SER A 22 -18.97 -2.70 -2.69
C SER A 22 -18.14 -1.42 -2.75
N LEU A 23 -17.87 -0.95 -3.98
CA LEU A 23 -17.19 0.32 -4.17
C LEU A 23 -17.99 1.51 -3.60
N ALA A 24 -19.32 1.44 -3.64
CA ALA A 24 -20.19 2.49 -3.10
C ALA A 24 -20.06 2.59 -1.58
N ASP A 25 -20.10 1.46 -0.88
CA ASP A 25 -19.96 1.40 0.59
C ASP A 25 -18.56 1.84 1.02
N LEU A 26 -17.52 1.45 0.25
CA LEU A 26 -16.15 1.92 0.47
C LEU A 26 -16.04 3.44 0.33
N LYS A 27 -16.62 4.03 -0.72
CA LYS A 27 -16.64 5.49 -0.90
C LYS A 27 -17.32 6.18 0.28
N GLN A 28 -18.47 5.67 0.73
CA GLN A 28 -19.18 6.25 1.87
C GLN A 28 -18.37 6.12 3.17
N THR A 29 -17.70 5.00 3.38
CA THR A 29 -16.82 4.78 4.54
C THR A 29 -15.67 5.77 4.55
N VAL A 30 -14.94 5.88 3.43
CA VAL A 30 -13.81 6.82 3.29
C VAL A 30 -14.24 8.27 3.47
N ALA A 31 -15.41 8.67 2.95
CA ALA A 31 -15.92 10.03 3.10
C ALA A 31 -16.18 10.43 4.57
N LYS A 32 -16.43 9.46 5.46
CA LYS A 32 -16.63 9.67 6.89
C LYS A 32 -15.35 9.59 7.72
N MET A 33 -14.23 9.14 7.13
CA MET A 33 -12.97 9.04 7.84
C MET A 33 -12.40 10.43 8.15
N PRO A 34 -11.77 10.63 9.33
CA PRO A 34 -11.14 11.89 9.67
C PRO A 34 -10.03 12.19 8.65
N ARG A 35 -9.98 13.43 8.17
CA ARG A 35 -8.89 13.88 7.31
C ARG A 35 -7.62 13.97 8.13
N HIS A 36 -6.63 13.17 7.80
CA HIS A 36 -5.29 13.34 8.38
C HIS A 36 -4.63 14.57 7.75
N HIS A 37 -4.30 15.56 8.57
CA HIS A 37 -3.56 16.77 8.18
C HIS A 37 -2.06 16.50 7.98
N LYS A 38 -1.69 15.36 7.38
CA LYS A 38 -0.30 15.13 7.00
C LYS A 38 0.05 16.02 5.80
N PRO A 39 1.27 16.57 5.75
CA PRO A 39 1.71 17.31 4.58
C PRO A 39 1.59 16.43 3.34
N ASP A 40 1.09 17.02 2.27
CA ASP A 40 0.95 16.34 0.99
C ASP A 40 2.30 15.76 0.54
N PHE A 41 2.27 14.49 0.12
CA PHE A 41 3.46 13.74 -0.24
C PHE A 41 4.27 14.44 -1.34
N LEU A 42 3.59 14.96 -2.37
CA LEU A 42 4.24 15.65 -3.48
C LEU A 42 4.84 16.99 -3.03
N THR A 43 4.15 17.71 -2.15
CA THR A 43 4.65 18.96 -1.56
C THR A 43 5.96 18.76 -0.82
N ARG A 44 6.12 17.64 -0.11
CA ARG A 44 7.37 17.30 0.59
C ARG A 44 8.51 17.04 -0.39
N LEU A 45 8.27 16.25 -1.44
CA LEU A 45 9.29 15.90 -2.43
C LEU A 45 9.72 17.09 -3.31
N LYS A 46 8.90 18.14 -3.42
CA LYS A 46 9.23 19.37 -4.15
C LYS A 46 10.17 20.31 -3.40
N GLN A 47 10.39 20.10 -2.10
CA GLN A 47 11.31 20.94 -1.32
C GLN A 47 12.76 20.70 -1.76
N PRO A 48 13.65 21.70 -1.66
CA PRO A 48 15.06 21.50 -1.96
C PRO A 48 15.71 20.49 -0.99
N GLY A 49 16.71 19.76 -1.47
CA GLY A 49 17.48 18.79 -0.70
C GLY A 49 17.26 17.32 -1.11
N LEU A 50 17.96 16.41 -0.43
CA LEU A 50 17.81 14.97 -0.62
C LEU A 50 16.56 14.48 0.12
N HIS A 51 15.73 13.71 -0.58
CA HIS A 51 14.57 13.04 -0.01
C HIS A 51 14.72 11.53 -0.08
N VAL A 52 14.25 10.84 0.95
CA VAL A 52 14.25 9.37 1.01
C VAL A 52 12.82 8.89 1.22
N ILE A 53 12.37 7.99 0.35
CA ILE A 53 11.13 7.22 0.53
C ILE A 53 11.54 5.85 1.05
N ALA A 54 11.41 5.64 2.36
CA ALA A 54 11.74 4.37 2.99
C ALA A 54 10.59 3.36 2.79
N GLU A 55 10.90 2.18 2.26
CA GLU A 55 9.95 1.08 2.08
C GLU A 55 9.99 0.14 3.30
N VAL A 56 8.82 -0.17 3.86
CA VAL A 56 8.66 -1.18 4.92
C VAL A 56 8.24 -2.49 4.26
N LYS A 57 9.14 -3.49 4.19
CA LYS A 57 8.93 -4.70 3.39
C LYS A 57 9.46 -5.98 4.02
N LYS A 58 8.56 -6.98 4.14
CA LYS A 58 8.88 -8.30 4.72
C LYS A 58 9.57 -9.25 3.73
N ALA A 59 9.16 -9.26 2.47
CA ALA A 59 9.61 -10.22 1.46
C ALA A 59 9.54 -9.65 0.03
N SER A 60 10.27 -10.27 -0.92
CA SER A 60 10.12 -10.00 -2.36
C SER A 60 10.24 -11.29 -3.19
N PRO A 61 9.69 -11.31 -4.43
CA PRO A 61 9.84 -12.47 -5.31
C PRO A 61 11.31 -12.84 -5.59
N SER A 62 12.20 -11.85 -5.67
CA SER A 62 13.61 -12.05 -6.00
C SER A 62 14.50 -12.41 -4.82
N LYS A 63 14.12 -12.04 -3.59
CA LYS A 63 14.93 -12.25 -2.38
C LYS A 63 14.28 -13.16 -1.35
N GLY A 64 13.06 -13.64 -1.60
CA GLY A 64 12.28 -14.41 -0.63
C GLY A 64 11.96 -13.56 0.60
N THR A 65 11.96 -14.18 1.78
CA THR A 65 11.80 -13.48 3.07
C THR A 65 13.05 -12.62 3.34
N ILE A 66 12.85 -11.31 3.45
CA ILE A 66 13.90 -10.33 3.73
C ILE A 66 14.08 -10.18 5.25
N VAL A 67 12.96 -10.13 5.99
CA VAL A 67 12.95 -9.98 7.44
C VAL A 67 11.94 -10.97 8.04
N THR A 68 12.40 -11.79 8.98
CA THR A 68 11.58 -12.81 9.65
C THR A 68 10.76 -12.22 10.80
N ASP A 69 11.41 -11.44 11.66
CA ASP A 69 10.77 -10.66 12.72
C ASP A 69 10.37 -9.27 12.21
N PHE A 70 9.08 -9.03 12.01
CA PHE A 70 8.55 -7.87 11.27
C PHE A 70 7.57 -7.02 12.10
N PRO A 71 7.99 -6.43 13.25
CA PRO A 71 7.13 -5.64 14.12
C PRO A 71 6.95 -4.21 13.62
N TYR A 72 6.48 -4.03 12.38
CA TYR A 72 6.48 -2.73 11.68
C TYR A 72 5.60 -1.63 12.29
N LEU A 73 4.71 -1.99 13.22
CA LEU A 73 3.88 -1.03 13.97
C LEU A 73 4.52 -0.61 15.30
N ALA A 74 5.62 -1.23 15.71
CA ALA A 74 6.36 -0.91 16.93
C ALA A 74 7.52 0.09 16.69
N ILE A 75 7.62 0.65 15.49
CA ILE A 75 8.67 1.56 15.04
C ILE A 75 8.19 3.01 15.14
#